data_AF-A0A3D0DX94-F1
#
_entry.id   AF-A0A3D0DX94-F1
#
_cell.length_a   1.000
_cell.length_b   1.000
_cell.length_c   1.000
_cell.angle_alpha   90.00
_cell.angle_beta   90.00
_cell.angle_gamma   90.00
#
_symmetry.space_group_name_H-M   'P 1'
#
loop_
_entity.id
_entity.type
_entity.pdbx_description
1 polymer ?
#
loop_
_entity_poly.entity_id
_entity_poly.type
_entity_poly.pdbx_seq_one_letter_code
_entity_poly.pdbx_strand_id
1 'polypeptide(L)' 'MVRTEPDRASLEIAHRMLRVTAPIDEMLKNPALRVVLRAVARRHMKRRDQVDVKKRQANDND' A
#
# COMPACT_ATOMS: atom_id res chain seq x y z
N MET A 1 11.50 0.52 -15.47
CA MET A 1 10.30 0.41 -14.62
C MET A 1 10.72 0.61 -13.18
N VAL A 2 10.52 1.80 -12.60
CA VAL A 2 10.83 2.03 -11.18
C VAL A 2 9.89 1.14 -10.36
N ARG A 3 10.44 0.06 -9.79
CA ARG A 3 9.73 -0.72 -8.77
C ARG A 3 9.76 0.14 -7.51
N THR A 4 8.82 1.08 -7.40
CA THR A 4 8.60 1.80 -6.14
C THR A 4 8.27 0.75 -5.10
N GLU A 5 9.21 0.51 -4.20
CA GLU A 5 8.98 -0.41 -3.10
C GLU A 5 7.93 0.22 -2.19
N PRO A 6 6.87 -0.52 -1.84
CA PRO A 6 5.87 0.03 -0.95
C PRO A 6 6.50 0.38 0.39
N ASP A 7 6.33 1.63 0.82
CA ASP A 7 6.76 2.09 2.14
C ASP A 7 6.24 1.18 3.25
N ARG A 8 6.99 1.13 4.35
CA ARG A 8 6.64 0.32 5.53
C ARG A 8 5.22 0.60 6.01
N ALA A 9 4.79 1.87 6.01
CA ALA A 9 3.41 2.25 6.33
C ALA A 9 2.36 1.61 5.41
N SER A 10 2.66 1.48 4.11
CA SER A 10 1.75 0.83 3.15
C SER A 10 1.71 -0.69 3.37
N LEU A 11 2.82 -1.30 3.77
CA LEU A 11 2.88 -2.72 4.15
C LEU A 11 2.09 -2.98 5.44
N GLU A 12 2.17 -2.09 6.44
CA GLU A 12 1.41 -2.21 7.69
C GLU A 12 -0.10 -2.06 7.47
N ILE A 13 -0.52 -1.11 6.63
CA ILE A 13 -1.94 -1.01 6.28
C ILE A 13 -2.39 -2.25 5.48
N ALA A 14 -1.57 -2.72 4.53
CA ALA A 14 -1.90 -3.95 3.79
C ALA A 14 -2.06 -5.15 4.71
N HIS A 15 -1.20 -5.31 5.72
CA HIS A 15 -1.29 -6.34 6.75
C HIS A 15 -2.59 -6.23 7.54
N ARG A 16 -2.93 -5.02 8.01
CA ARG A 16 -4.18 -4.75 8.73
C ARG A 16 -5.42 -5.02 7.88
N MET A 17 -5.36 -4.74 6.57
CA MET A 17 -6.44 -5.04 5.62
C MET A 17 -6.61 -6.54 5.36
N LEU A 18 -5.51 -7.29 5.32
CA LEU A 18 -5.52 -8.74 5.12
C LEU A 18 -6.00 -9.50 6.37
N ARG A 19 -6.08 -8.84 7.54
CA ARG A 19 -6.51 -9.42 8.83
C ARG A 19 -5.81 -10.74 9.16
N VAL A 20 -4.55 -10.85 8.76
CA VAL A 20 -3.72 -12.03 9.01
C VAL A 20 -3.07 -11.91 10.38
N THR A 21 -3.08 -13.01 11.12
CA THR A 21 -2.45 -13.13 12.44
C THR A 21 -0.93 -13.24 12.35
N ALA A 22 -0.40 -13.69 11.21
CA ALA A 22 1.04 -13.81 10.98
C ALA A 22 1.69 -12.43 10.89
N PRO A 23 2.87 -12.20 11.51
CA PRO A 23 3.56 -10.91 11.41
C PRO A 23 4.06 -10.65 9.98
N ILE A 24 4.24 -9.38 9.65
CA ILE A 24 4.72 -8.94 8.31
C ILE A 24 6.00 -9.66 7.91
N ASP A 25 6.93 -9.84 8.85
CA ASP A 25 8.21 -10.50 8.60
C ASP A 25 8.03 -11.95 8.13
N GLU A 26 7.13 -12.71 8.78
CA GLU A 26 6.76 -14.07 8.36
C GLU A 26 6.08 -14.08 6.98
N MET A 27 5.25 -13.08 6.69
CA MET A 27 4.66 -12.94 5.36
C MET A 27 5.71 -12.62 4.28
N LEU A 28 6.77 -11.89 4.62
CA LEU A 28 7.85 -11.56 3.69
C LEU A 28 8.74 -12.78 3.39
N LYS A 29 8.88 -13.72 4.33
CA LYS A 29 9.56 -15.01 4.13
C LYS A 29 8.82 -15.91 3.16
N ASN A 30 7.49 -15.83 3.14
CA ASN A 30 6.63 -16.60 2.25
C ASN A 30 6.45 -15.90 0.90
N PRO A 31 6.96 -16.44 -0.23
CA PRO A 31 6.91 -15.75 -1.52
C PRO A 31 5.48 -15.45 -1.99
N ALA A 32 4.51 -16.33 -1.71
CA ALA A 32 3.10 -16.11 -2.02
C ALA A 32 2.51 -14.94 -1.22
N LEU A 33 2.69 -14.93 0.09
CA LEU A 33 2.18 -13.87 0.98
C LEU A 33 2.88 -12.53 0.69
N ARG A 34 4.18 -12.55 0.38
CA ARG A 34 4.94 -11.37 -0.03
C ARG A 34 4.35 -10.71 -1.27
N VAL A 35 3.93 -11.50 -2.26
CA VAL A 35 3.30 -10.97 -3.49
C VAL A 35 1.97 -10.31 -3.15
N VAL A 36 1.13 -10.97 -2.36
CA VAL A 36 -0.18 -10.43 -1.93
C VAL A 36 0.00 -9.13 -1.12
N LEU A 37 0.90 -9.14 -0.14
CA LEU A 37 1.19 -7.99 0.71
C LEU A 37 1.66 -6.78 -0.13
N ARG A 38 2.59 -7.00 -1.07
CA ARG A 38 3.07 -5.94 -1.98
C ARG A 38 1.99 -5.48 -2.96
N ALA A 39 1.08 -6.35 -3.38
CA ALA A 39 -0.02 -5.97 -4.28
C ALA A 39 -1.03 -5.07 -3.56
N VAL A 40 -1.43 -5.43 -2.34
CA VAL A 40 -2.34 -4.63 -1.50
C VAL A 40 -1.70 -3.30 -1.12
N ALA A 41 -0.42 -3.30 -0.72
CA ALA A 41 0.30 -2.08 -0.39
C ALA A 41 0.40 -1.12 -1.59
N ARG A 42 0.68 -1.63 -2.79
CA ARG A 42 0.67 -0.81 -4.02
C ARG A 42 -0.72 -0.27 -4.36
N ARG A 43 -1.77 -1.07 -4.15
CA ARG A 43 -3.16 -0.61 -4.32
C ARG A 43 -3.48 0.53 -3.36
N HIS A 44 -2.99 0.47 -2.12
CA HIS A 44 -3.13 1.55 -1.15
C HIS A 44 -2.38 2.82 -1.59
N MET A 45 -1.12 2.70 -2.02
CA MET A 45 -0.36 3.84 -2.56
C MET A 45 -1.06 4.50 -3.74
N LYS A 46 -1.52 3.72 -4.73
CA LYS A 46 -2.25 4.24 -5.89
C LYS A 46 -3.59 4.88 -5.50
N ARG A 47 -4.23 4.42 -4.43
CA ARG A 47 -5.42 5.07 -3.86
C ARG A 47 -5.07 6.39 -3.19
N ARG A 48 -4.00 6.43 -2.39
CA ARG A 48 -3.50 7.68 -1.78
C ARG A 48 -3.14 8.71 -2.84
N ASP A 49 -2.36 8.31 -3.84
CA ASP A 49 -1.98 9.16 -4.98
C ASP A 49 -3.21 9.77 -5.67
N GLN A 50 -4.22 8.96 -6.02
CA GLN A 50 -5.47 9.48 -6.59
C GLN A 50 -6.26 10.39 -5.65
N VAL A 51 -6.24 10.14 -4.34
CA VAL A 51 -6.91 10.99 -3.35
C VAL A 51 -6.18 12.32 -3.19
N ASP A 52 -4.85 12.31 -3.22
CA ASP A 52 -4.02 13.52 -3.16
C ASP A 52 -4.23 14.41 -4.39
N VAL A 53 -4.28 13.83 -5.60
CA VAL A 53 -4.62 14.56 -6.82
C VAL A 53 -6.01 15.20 -6.72
N LYS A 54 -6.99 14.49 -6.15
CA LYS A 54 -8.34 15.02 -5.96
C LYS A 54 -8.42 16.11 -4.88
N LYS A 55 -7.58 16.05 -3.83
CA LYS A 55 -7.46 17.13 -2.85
C LYS A 55 -6.78 18.38 -3.42
N ARG A 56 -5.84 18.21 -4.35
CA ARG A 56 -5.15 19.33 -5.00
C ARG A 56 -6.06 20.10 -5.97
N GLN A 57 -7.01 19.41 -6.61
CA GLN A 57 -7.92 20.02 -7.57
C GLN A 57 -9.14 20.70 -6.93
N ALA A 58 -9.40 20.46 -5.64
CA ALA A 58 -10.52 21.08 -4.91
C ALA A 58 -10.17 22.43 -4.26
N ASN A 59 -8.90 22.84 -4.26
CA ASN A 59 -8.42 24.10 -3.65
C ASN A 59 -8.02 25.17 -4.69
N ASP A 60 -8.31 24.95 -5.98
CA ASP A 60 -8.05 25.91 -7.05
C ASP A 60 -9.40 26.29 -7.69
N ASN A 61 -10.21 27.01 -6.91
CA ASN A 61 -11.38 27.76 -7.35
C ASN A 61 -11.71 28.77 -6.24
N ASP A 62 -10.87 29.79 -6.13
CA ASP A 62 -11.27 31.12 -5.64
C ASP A 62 -10.52 32.18 -6.45
#